data_AF-L1J9G8-F1
#
_entry.id   AF-L1J9G8-F1
#
_cell.length_a   1.000
_cell.length_b   1.000
_cell.length_c   1.000
_cell.angle_alpha   90.00
_cell.angle_beta   90.00
_cell.angle_gamma   90.00
#
_symmetry.space_group_name_H-M   'P 1'
#
loop_
_entity.id
_entity.type
_entity.pdbx_description
1 polymer ?
#
loop_
_entity_poly.entity_id
_entity_poly.type
_entity_poly.pdbx_seq_one_letter_code
_entity_poly.pdbx_strand_id
1 'polypeptide(L)'
;MQELSLNFSTVVYFLDPCFVQVFRAPQMPRKSKRYPPEVLDFAVYLGIDVDKEEDLIWIAGEQCLSEELPEPWTEHTSSRGDIYFYNSETDESTVEHPLFHKYRMLYEEKRQEKECDLLQIVREAVLVPFLGCFER
;
A
#
# COMPACT_ATOMS: atom_id res chain seq x y z
N MET A 1 16.37 -42.44 17.60
CA MET A 1 15.20 -43.29 17.93
C MET A 1 15.18 -43.50 19.44
N GLN A 2 13.97 -43.48 20.01
CA GLN A 2 13.57 -43.65 21.43
C GLN A 2 13.96 -42.53 22.40
N GLU A 3 13.18 -42.19 23.42
CA GLU A 3 11.74 -41.95 23.62
C GLU A 3 11.63 -41.35 25.04
N LEU A 4 10.68 -40.43 25.21
CA LEU A 4 9.89 -40.11 26.42
C LEU A 4 10.56 -40.03 27.81
N SER A 5 10.40 -38.88 28.47
CA SER A 5 9.70 -38.86 29.76
C SER A 5 9.12 -37.47 30.07
N LEU A 6 7.80 -37.46 30.26
CA LEU A 6 7.02 -36.38 30.86
C LEU A 6 7.49 -36.11 32.29
N ASN A 7 7.46 -34.86 32.73
CA ASN A 7 7.25 -34.54 34.15
C ASN A 7 6.21 -33.43 34.30
N PHE A 8 5.14 -33.82 34.98
CA PHE A 8 4.01 -33.05 35.48
C PHE A 8 4.45 -31.80 36.27
N SER A 9 3.74 -30.68 36.08
CA SER A 9 3.22 -29.93 37.23
C SER A 9 2.02 -29.09 36.84
N THR A 10 0.86 -29.53 37.30
CA THR A 10 -0.41 -28.83 37.36
C THR A 10 -0.28 -27.49 38.07
N VAL A 11 -0.77 -26.41 37.45
CA VAL A 11 -1.36 -25.30 38.22
C VAL A 11 -2.69 -24.93 37.56
N VAL A 12 -3.76 -25.25 38.27
CA VAL A 12 -5.12 -24.75 38.08
C VAL A 12 -5.29 -23.44 38.86
N TYR A 13 -6.39 -22.74 38.52
CA TYR A 13 -6.98 -21.54 39.14
C TYR A 13 -6.38 -20.21 38.62
N PHE A 14 -7.15 -19.20 38.21
CA PHE A 14 -8.42 -18.71 38.75
C PHE A 14 -9.39 -18.23 37.67
N LEU A 15 -10.69 -18.38 37.97
CA LEU A 15 -11.78 -17.71 37.28
C LEU A 15 -11.67 -16.19 37.50
N ASP A 16 -11.49 -15.42 36.43
CA ASP A 16 -11.84 -14.00 36.40
C ASP A 16 -12.92 -13.79 35.31
N PRO A 17 -14.20 -13.59 35.68
CA PRO A 17 -15.30 -13.44 34.72
C PRO A 17 -15.39 -12.02 34.11
N CYS A 18 -14.37 -11.17 34.23
CA CYS A 18 -14.44 -9.75 33.81
C CYS A 18 -13.21 -9.20 33.06
N PHE A 19 -12.27 -10.02 32.60
CA PHE A 19 -11.17 -9.48 31.81
C PHE A 19 -11.46 -9.60 30.32
N VAL A 20 -12.18 -8.62 29.78
CA VAL A 20 -12.12 -8.31 28.34
C VAL A 20 -10.72 -7.79 28.07
N GLN A 21 -9.77 -8.70 27.85
CA GLN A 21 -8.56 -8.34 27.15
C GLN A 21 -8.95 -8.11 25.70
N VAL A 22 -9.05 -6.83 25.34
CA VAL A 22 -8.75 -6.41 23.97
C VAL A 22 -7.32 -6.85 23.73
N PHE A 23 -7.14 -8.05 23.17
CA PHE A 23 -5.87 -8.47 22.61
C PHE A 23 -5.60 -7.52 21.44
N ARG A 24 -4.92 -6.41 21.75
CA ARG A 24 -4.31 -5.55 20.74
C ARG A 24 -3.45 -6.50 19.92
N ALA A 25 -3.80 -6.66 18.65
CA ALA A 25 -3.11 -7.58 17.76
C ALA A 25 -1.60 -7.34 17.89
N PRO A 26 -0.77 -8.38 18.04
CA PRO A 26 0.67 -8.21 18.07
C PRO A 26 1.08 -7.56 16.75
N GLN A 27 1.65 -6.36 16.85
CA GLN A 27 2.24 -5.68 15.70
C GLN A 27 3.38 -6.59 15.21
N MET A 28 3.12 -7.36 14.14
CA MET A 28 4.17 -8.15 13.52
C MET A 28 5.26 -7.19 13.03
N PRO A 29 6.55 -7.47 13.26
CA PRO A 29 7.61 -6.71 12.64
C PRO A 29 7.52 -6.96 11.14
N ARG A 30 6.89 -6.02 10.42
CA ARG A 30 6.83 -6.04 8.96
C ARG A 30 8.25 -5.91 8.45
N LYS A 31 8.65 -6.80 7.56
CA LYS A 31 9.98 -6.73 6.91
C LYS A 31 9.98 -5.50 6.01
N SER A 32 10.37 -4.34 6.57
CA SER A 32 10.35 -3.08 5.83
C SER A 32 11.37 -3.14 4.70
N LYS A 33 10.91 -3.20 3.46
CA LYS A 33 11.77 -2.94 2.31
C LYS A 33 12.22 -1.47 2.41
N ARG A 34 13.52 -1.21 2.35
CA ARG A 34 14.04 0.17 2.43
C ARG A 34 13.99 0.80 1.05
N TYR A 35 13.17 1.83 0.90
CA TYR A 35 13.14 2.69 -0.28
C TYR A 35 14.01 3.93 -0.03
N PRO A 36 14.58 4.52 -1.09
CA PRO A 36 15.28 5.80 -0.97
C PRO A 36 14.31 6.91 -0.53
N PRO A 37 14.79 7.93 0.19
CA PRO A 37 13.93 8.97 0.79
C PRO A 37 13.12 9.74 -0.27
N GLU A 38 13.67 9.96 -1.46
CA GLU A 38 13.01 10.66 -2.56
C GLU A 38 11.74 9.93 -3.02
N VAL A 39 11.80 8.59 -3.05
CA VAL A 39 10.65 7.73 -3.39
C VAL A 39 9.60 7.77 -2.29
N LEU A 40 10.01 7.86 -1.03
CA LEU A 40 9.08 7.95 0.10
C LEU A 40 8.37 9.31 0.13
N ASP A 41 9.09 10.39 -0.10
CA ASP A 41 8.51 11.74 -0.18
C ASP A 41 7.49 11.82 -1.32
N PHE A 42 7.79 11.23 -2.47
CA PHE A 42 6.85 11.17 -3.58
C PHE A 42 5.66 10.23 -3.31
N ALA A 43 5.86 9.12 -2.63
CA ALA A 43 4.78 8.24 -2.19
C ALA A 43 3.81 8.98 -1.24
N VAL A 44 4.34 9.76 -0.30
CA VAL A 44 3.54 10.62 0.58
C VAL A 44 2.83 11.71 -0.22
N TYR A 45 3.48 12.29 -1.24
CA TYR A 45 2.87 13.28 -2.12
C TYR A 45 1.69 12.72 -2.94
N LEU A 46 1.77 11.45 -3.37
CA LEU A 46 0.66 10.72 -3.99
C LEU A 46 -0.43 10.31 -2.98
N GLY A 47 -0.11 10.27 -1.69
CA GLY A 47 -1.01 9.83 -0.62
C GLY A 47 -0.94 8.32 -0.32
N ILE A 48 0.13 7.65 -0.74
CA ILE A 48 0.34 6.22 -0.51
C ILE A 48 0.77 6.00 0.96
N ASP A 49 -0.01 5.19 1.68
CA ASP A 49 0.37 4.73 3.01
C ASP A 49 1.45 3.65 2.91
N VAL A 50 2.70 3.98 3.22
CA VAL A 50 3.86 3.05 3.17
C VAL A 50 3.60 1.76 3.96
N ASP A 51 2.88 1.85 5.08
CA ASP A 51 2.54 0.70 5.91
C ASP A 51 1.42 -0.17 5.36
N LYS A 52 0.46 0.39 4.62
CA LYS A 52 -0.72 -0.35 4.16
C LYS A 52 -0.60 -0.81 2.71
N GLU A 53 0.07 0.00 1.90
CA GLU A 53 0.10 -0.10 0.45
C GLU A 53 1.56 -0.23 -0.05
N GLU A 54 2.37 -1.07 0.60
CA GLU A 54 3.78 -1.31 0.22
C GLU A 54 3.91 -1.74 -1.26
N ASP A 55 2.95 -2.53 -1.76
CA ASP A 55 2.93 -2.95 -3.16
C ASP A 55 2.59 -1.83 -4.16
N LEU A 56 2.29 -0.61 -3.71
CA LEU A 56 2.04 0.56 -4.58
C LEU A 56 3.23 1.53 -4.59
N ILE A 57 4.21 1.35 -3.69
CA ILE A 57 5.41 2.21 -3.61
C ILE A 57 6.26 2.14 -4.89
N TRP A 58 6.18 1.04 -5.65
CA TRP A 58 6.88 0.95 -6.95
C TRP A 58 6.42 2.02 -7.94
N ILE A 59 5.17 2.50 -7.85
CA ILE A 59 4.65 3.58 -8.70
C ILE A 59 5.43 4.86 -8.45
N ALA A 60 5.70 5.16 -7.17
CA ALA A 60 6.55 6.29 -6.78
C ALA A 60 8.02 6.06 -7.17
N GLY A 61 8.49 4.81 -7.08
CA GLY A 61 9.82 4.38 -7.50
C GLY A 61 10.07 4.63 -8.99
N GLU A 62 9.14 4.22 -9.85
CA GLU A 62 9.25 4.45 -11.30
C GLU A 62 9.28 5.93 -11.63
N GLN A 63 8.41 6.74 -11.00
CA GLN A 63 8.40 8.18 -11.28
C GLN A 63 9.69 8.88 -10.85
N CYS A 64 10.25 8.52 -9.69
CA CYS A 64 11.51 9.08 -9.23
C CYS A 64 12.71 8.65 -10.10
N LEU A 65 12.66 7.47 -10.71
CA LEU A 65 13.71 6.96 -11.59
C LEU A 65 13.54 7.43 -13.05
N SER A 66 12.31 7.74 -13.48
CA SER A 66 11.97 8.27 -14.80
C SER A 66 12.09 9.80 -14.87
N GLU A 67 12.98 10.39 -14.08
CA GLU A 67 13.21 11.85 -13.96
C GLU A 67 13.64 12.55 -15.27
N GLU A 68 13.75 11.81 -16.38
CA GLU A 68 13.73 12.37 -17.72
C GLU A 68 12.30 12.86 -18.05
N LEU A 69 12.07 14.16 -17.81
CA LEU A 69 10.90 14.88 -18.31
C LEU A 69 10.67 14.51 -19.79
N PRO A 70 9.46 14.12 -20.20
CA PRO A 70 9.21 13.84 -21.59
C PRO A 70 9.42 15.13 -22.40
N GLU A 71 10.19 15.06 -23.49
CA GLU A 71 10.19 16.13 -24.49
C GLU A 71 8.73 16.41 -24.88
N PRO A 72 8.24 17.66 -24.81
CA PRO A 72 8.95 18.94 -24.84
C PRO A 72 9.11 19.70 -23.49
N TRP A 73 8.99 19.02 -22.35
CA TRP A 73 9.00 19.66 -21.02
C TRP A 73 10.42 19.90 -20.48
N THR A 74 10.60 21.02 -19.80
CA THR A 74 11.88 21.47 -19.23
C THR A 74 11.69 22.02 -17.82
N GLU A 75 12.64 21.75 -16.93
CA GLU A 75 12.65 22.29 -15.57
C GLU A 75 13.38 23.62 -15.54
N HIS A 76 12.76 24.62 -14.92
CA HIS A 76 13.35 25.93 -14.72
C HIS A 76 13.18 26.38 -13.27
N THR A 77 14.15 27.18 -12.80
CA THR A 77 14.06 27.82 -11.48
C THR A 77 13.79 29.30 -11.66
N SER A 78 12.77 29.81 -10.98
CA SER A 78 12.44 31.23 -10.96
C SER A 78 13.48 32.01 -10.17
N SER A 79 13.53 33.34 -10.39
CA SER A 79 14.38 34.26 -9.62
C SER A 79 14.16 34.22 -8.09
N ARG A 80 13.00 33.71 -7.66
CA ARG A 80 12.64 33.54 -6.24
C ARG A 80 13.13 32.23 -5.64
N GLY A 81 13.67 31.32 -6.46
CA GLY A 81 14.08 29.97 -6.05
C GLY A 81 12.99 28.90 -6.20
N ASP A 82 11.81 29.26 -6.72
CA ASP A 82 10.72 28.31 -6.96
C ASP A 82 10.99 27.50 -8.24
N ILE A 83 10.82 26.18 -8.17
CA ILE A 83 10.94 25.27 -9.31
C ILE A 83 9.61 25.24 -10.07
N TYR A 84 9.68 25.34 -11.40
CA TYR A 84 8.52 25.18 -12.28
C TYR A 84 8.90 24.43 -13.55
N PHE A 85 7.93 23.75 -14.13
CA PHE A 85 8.05 23.02 -15.39
C PHE A 85 7.46 23.86 -16.52
N TYR A 86 8.16 23.96 -17.64
CA TYR A 86 7.72 24.70 -18.82
C TYR A 86 7.68 23.78 -20.04
N ASN A 87 6.59 23.87 -20.79
CA ASN A 87 6.39 23.17 -22.04
C ASN A 87 6.79 24.05 -23.22
N SER A 88 7.79 23.62 -23.98
CA SER A 88 8.30 24.38 -25.12
C SER A 88 7.40 24.37 -26.36
N GLU A 89 6.41 23.47 -26.44
CA GLU A 89 5.45 23.43 -27.56
C GLU A 89 4.16 24.20 -27.27
N THR A 90 3.63 24.12 -26.05
CA THR A 90 2.35 24.78 -25.70
C THR A 90 2.53 26.16 -25.06
N ASP A 91 3.76 26.57 -24.76
CA ASP A 91 4.08 27.78 -23.98
C ASP A 91 3.42 27.80 -22.59
N GLU A 92 3.07 26.62 -22.05
CA GLU A 92 2.45 26.49 -20.73
C GLU A 92 3.51 26.26 -19.64
N SER A 93 3.24 26.77 -18.43
CA SER A 93 4.07 26.51 -17.25
C SER A 93 3.24 25.98 -16.10
N THR A 94 3.78 24.98 -15.41
CA THR A 94 3.13 24.32 -14.26
C THR A 94 4.10 24.23 -13.09
N VAL A 95 3.58 24.43 -11.88
CA VAL A 95 4.36 24.21 -10.65
C VAL A 95 4.42 22.72 -10.33
N GLU A 96 3.36 21.99 -10.66
CA GLU A 96 3.31 20.54 -10.51
C GLU A 96 3.99 19.84 -11.68
N HIS A 97 4.58 18.67 -11.40
CA HIS A 97 5.21 17.83 -12.41
C HIS A 97 4.17 17.38 -13.45
N PRO A 98 4.41 17.52 -14.78
CA PRO A 98 3.41 17.25 -15.81
C PRO A 98 2.92 15.80 -15.83
N LEU A 99 3.79 14.85 -15.45
CA LEU A 99 3.41 13.44 -15.32
C LEU A 99 2.62 13.11 -14.05
N PHE A 100 2.53 14.02 -13.07
CA PHE A 100 1.88 13.74 -11.79
C PHE A 100 0.45 13.23 -11.95
N HIS A 101 -0.31 13.84 -12.86
CA HIS A 101 -1.68 13.43 -13.14
C HIS A 101 -1.77 11.98 -13.63
N LYS A 102 -0.85 11.55 -14.51
CA LYS A 102 -0.78 10.18 -15.02
C LYS A 102 -0.57 9.17 -13.87
N TYR A 103 0.37 9.45 -12.97
CA TYR A 103 0.66 8.55 -11.86
C TYR A 103 -0.45 8.54 -10.81
N ARG A 104 -1.13 9.66 -10.59
CA ARG A 104 -2.33 9.72 -9.75
C ARG A 104 -3.43 8.79 -10.28
N MET A 105 -3.72 8.85 -11.59
CA MET A 105 -4.73 7.95 -12.18
C MET A 105 -4.30 6.48 -12.07
N LEU A 106 -3.03 6.17 -12.35
CA LEU A 106 -2.50 4.81 -12.23
C LEU A 106 -2.60 4.29 -10.78
N TYR A 107 -2.31 5.13 -9.80
CA TYR A 107 -2.47 4.82 -8.38
C TYR A 107 -3.93 4.52 -8.04
N GLU A 108 -4.86 5.37 -8.47
CA GLU A 108 -6.30 5.18 -8.24
C GLU A 108 -6.83 3.89 -8.87
N GLU A 109 -6.40 3.58 -10.11
CA GLU A 109 -6.75 2.34 -10.79
C GLU A 109 -6.25 1.12 -10.02
N LYS A 110 -4.97 1.10 -9.64
CA LYS A 110 -4.36 -0.02 -8.89
C LYS A 110 -5.00 -0.21 -7.52
N ARG A 111 -5.42 0.87 -6.88
CA ARG A 111 -6.13 0.84 -5.60
C ARG A 111 -7.55 0.26 -5.78
N GLN A 112 -8.25 0.64 -6.84
CA GLN A 112 -9.57 0.10 -7.16
C GLN A 112 -9.50 -1.38 -7.56
N GLU A 113 -8.49 -1.80 -8.32
CA GLU A 113 -8.27 -3.21 -8.67
C GLU A 113 -8.14 -4.07 -7.42
N LYS A 114 -7.34 -3.62 -6.44
CA LYS A 114 -7.23 -4.28 -5.13
C LYS A 114 -8.57 -4.38 -4.39
N GLU A 115 -9.35 -3.31 -4.38
CA GLU A 115 -10.67 -3.30 -3.74
C GLU A 115 -11.65 -4.22 -4.47
N CYS A 116 -11.67 -4.21 -5.80
CA CYS A 116 -12.52 -5.06 -6.63
C CYS A 116 -12.19 -6.55 -6.49
N ASP A 117 -10.91 -6.92 -6.48
CA ASP A 117 -10.47 -8.29 -6.23
C ASP A 117 -10.91 -8.77 -4.85
N LEU A 118 -10.76 -7.91 -3.84
CA LEU A 118 -11.19 -8.20 -2.48
C LEU A 118 -12.71 -8.37 -2.40
N LEU A 119 -13.47 -7.49 -3.07
CA LEU A 119 -14.92 -7.58 -3.16
C LEU A 119 -15.39 -8.81 -3.97
N GLN A 120 -14.64 -9.25 -4.98
CA GLN A 120 -14.96 -10.45 -5.75
C GLN A 120 -14.72 -11.71 -4.92
N ILE A 121 -13.60 -11.78 -4.20
CA ILE A 121 -13.32 -12.86 -3.24
C ILE A 121 -14.40 -12.91 -2.16
N VAL A 122 -14.77 -11.77 -1.57
CA VAL A 122 -15.80 -11.72 -0.52
C VAL A 122 -17.17 -12.09 -1.10
N ARG A 123 -17.50 -11.69 -2.34
CA ARG A 123 -18.73 -12.11 -3.01
C ARG A 123 -18.78 -13.62 -3.22
N GLU A 124 -17.72 -14.25 -3.70
CA GLU A 124 -17.69 -15.72 -3.85
C GLU A 124 -17.71 -16.43 -2.48
N ALA A 125 -17.02 -15.91 -1.47
CA ALA A 125 -17.01 -16.51 -0.13
C ALA A 125 -18.34 -16.36 0.63
N VAL A 126 -19.16 -15.34 0.31
CA VAL A 126 -20.43 -15.04 1.00
C VAL A 126 -21.66 -15.47 0.18
N LEU A 127 -21.57 -15.63 -1.14
CA LEU A 127 -22.68 -16.04 -2.03
C LEU A 127 -22.64 -17.51 -2.49
N VAL A 128 -21.73 -18.34 -2.00
CA VAL A 128 -21.87 -19.81 -2.09
C VAL A 128 -22.31 -20.47 -0.76
N PRO A 129 -23.40 -20.04 -0.10
CA PRO A 129 -24.14 -20.94 0.76
C PRO A 129 -25.17 -21.70 -0.09
N PHE A 130 -25.01 -23.02 -0.17
CA PHE A 130 -25.98 -23.99 -0.70
C PHE A 130 -26.15 -24.12 -2.22
N LEU A 131 -25.18 -24.76 -2.89
CA LEU A 131 -25.50 -25.83 -3.84
C LEU A 131 -24.83 -27.13 -3.40
N GLY A 132 -25.09 -27.50 -2.14
CA GLY A 132 -24.96 -28.86 -1.64
C GLY A 132 -26.22 -29.16 -0.84
N CYS A 133 -26.91 -30.25 -1.20
CA CYS A 133 -28.16 -30.77 -0.60
C CYS A 133 -29.50 -30.37 -1.29
N PHE A 134 -29.69 -30.76 -2.56
CA PHE A 134 -31.00 -31.02 -3.18
C PHE A 134 -30.72 -31.81 -4.47
N GLU A 135 -31.13 -33.06 -4.75
CA GLU A 135 -32.09 -34.00 -4.20
C GLU A 135 -31.65 -35.43 -4.61
N ARG A 136 -31.85 -36.39 -3.70
CA ARG A 136 -32.29 -37.79 -3.91
C ARG A 136 -31.46 -38.76 -4.77
#